data_AF-A0A8H3XQ62-F1
#
_entry.id   AF-A0A8H3XQ62-F1
#
_cell.length_a   1.000
_cell.length_b   1.000
_cell.length_c   1.000
_cell.angle_alpha   90.00
_cell.angle_beta   90.00
_cell.angle_gamma   90.00
#
_symmetry.space_group_name_H-M   'P 1'
#
loop_
_entity.id
_entity.type
_entity.pdbx_description
1 polymer ?
#
loop_
_entity_poly.entity_id
_entity_poly.type
_entity_poly.pdbx_seq_one_letter_code
_entity_poly.pdbx_strand_id
1 'polypeptide(L)'
;MTSTTTFLNLPAEIHLMICEYLDPASAMALKNANKYLRSAITVKDPKYFKSEDFNVYHMTLELWPEYTDHFFCFECWIFLPADNFTDEQITGKCGKKGYAASRRFCIACGTNGGTYHPYENALEDDQMTYYYRRG
;
A
#
# COMPACT_ATOMS: atom_id res chain seq x y z
N MET A 1 35.62 -8.74 17.09
CA MET A 1 34.91 -7.85 16.15
C MET A 1 33.65 -8.56 15.70
N THR A 2 32.49 -8.19 16.21
CA THR A 2 31.21 -8.73 15.75
C THR A 2 30.90 -8.11 14.39
N SER A 3 31.01 -8.91 13.32
CA SER A 3 30.54 -8.50 12.00
C SER A 3 29.03 -8.34 12.09
N THR A 4 28.54 -7.10 12.10
CA THR A 4 27.11 -6.79 12.01
C THR A 4 26.66 -7.02 10.58
N THR A 5 26.41 -8.28 10.25
CA THR A 5 25.79 -8.65 8.99
C THR A 5 24.34 -8.18 9.06
N THR A 6 24.01 -7.14 8.30
CA THR A 6 22.63 -6.65 8.19
C THR A 6 21.97 -7.25 6.95
N PHE A 7 20.64 -7.18 6.89
CA PHE A 7 19.89 -7.60 5.71
C PHE A 7 20.45 -6.98 4.42
N LEU A 8 20.82 -5.70 4.46
CA LEU A 8 21.34 -4.97 3.29
C LEU A 8 22.71 -5.46 2.80
N ASN A 9 23.40 -6.27 3.58
CA ASN A 9 24.69 -6.86 3.18
C ASN A 9 24.48 -8.13 2.34
N LEU A 10 23.24 -8.61 2.19
CA LEU A 10 22.93 -9.74 1.32
C LEU A 10 23.02 -9.32 -0.16
N PRO A 11 23.42 -10.25 -1.05
CA PRO A 11 23.33 -10.01 -2.49
C PRO A 11 21.91 -9.70 -2.95
N ALA A 12 21.78 -8.93 -4.03
CA ALA A 12 20.48 -8.53 -4.57
C ALA A 12 19.60 -9.73 -4.95
N GLU A 13 20.21 -10.81 -5.43
CA GLU A 13 19.56 -12.08 -5.76
C GLU A 13 18.86 -12.68 -4.53
N ILE A 14 19.50 -12.59 -3.37
CA ILE A 14 18.93 -13.07 -2.10
C ILE A 14 17.77 -12.18 -1.66
N HIS A 15 17.86 -10.86 -1.85
CA HIS A 15 16.73 -9.97 -1.60
C HIS A 15 15.51 -10.34 -2.46
N LEU A 16 15.72 -10.62 -3.75
CA LEU A 16 14.66 -11.01 -4.68
C LEU A 16 14.05 -12.36 -4.29
N MET A 17 14.88 -13.36 -3.98
CA MET A 17 14.41 -14.67 -3.51
C MET A 17 13.56 -14.53 -2.25
N ILE A 18 13.98 -13.73 -1.27
CA ILE A 18 13.18 -13.49 -0.05
C ILE A 18 11.81 -12.92 -0.42
N CYS A 19 11.76 -11.96 -1.35
CA CYS A 19 10.51 -11.35 -1.79
C CYS A 19 9.53 -12.33 -2.45
N GLU A 20 10.01 -13.38 -3.10
CA GLU A 20 9.16 -14.42 -3.70
C GLU A 20 8.40 -15.24 -2.64
N TYR A 21 8.91 -15.31 -1.41
CA TYR A 21 8.29 -16.05 -0.31
C TYR A 21 7.52 -15.16 0.67
N LEU A 22 7.54 -13.84 0.51
CA LEU A 22 6.78 -12.92 1.35
C LEU A 22 5.32 -12.85 0.88
N ASP A 23 4.40 -12.74 1.84
CA ASP A 23 3.04 -12.32 1.54
C ASP A 23 3.04 -10.87 0.99
N PRO A 24 1.99 -10.45 0.27
CA PRO A 24 1.94 -9.12 -0.34
C PRO A 24 2.15 -7.97 0.64
N ALA A 25 1.65 -8.09 1.88
CA ALA A 25 1.83 -7.07 2.90
C ALA A 25 3.30 -6.97 3.32
N SER A 26 3.90 -8.09 3.71
CA SER A 26 5.32 -8.13 4.09
C SER A 26 6.23 -7.66 2.97
N ALA A 27 5.94 -8.04 1.72
CA ALA A 27 6.69 -7.59 0.55
C ALA A 27 6.58 -6.06 0.35
N MET A 28 5.39 -5.49 0.54
CA MET A 28 5.18 -4.05 0.46
C MET A 28 5.86 -3.29 1.60
N ALA A 29 5.81 -3.82 2.82
CA ALA A 29 6.51 -3.25 3.97
C ALA A 29 8.02 -3.24 3.71
N LEU A 30 8.58 -4.35 3.22
CA LEU A 30 9.99 -4.46 2.87
C LEU A 30 10.40 -3.48 1.76
N LYS A 31 9.58 -3.36 0.70
CA LYS A 31 9.77 -2.35 -0.37
C LYS A 31 9.79 -0.93 0.20
N ASN A 32 8.98 -0.64 1.22
CA ASN A 32 8.88 0.69 1.80
C ASN A 32 9.93 0.99 2.88
N ALA A 33 10.64 -0.01 3.40
CA ALA A 33 11.58 0.13 4.50
C ALA A 33 12.79 1.03 4.19
N ASN A 34 13.26 1.10 2.93
CA ASN A 34 14.27 2.08 2.50
C ASN A 34 14.27 2.32 0.99
N LYS A 35 15.01 3.35 0.56
CA LYS A 35 15.10 3.77 -0.85
C LYS A 35 15.69 2.70 -1.78
N TYR A 36 16.70 1.96 -1.33
CA TYR A 36 17.32 0.89 -2.13
C TYR A 36 16.33 -0.25 -2.38
N LEU A 37 15.69 -0.75 -1.33
CA LEU A 37 14.69 -1.81 -1.43
C LEU A 37 13.49 -1.36 -2.27
N ARG A 38 13.10 -0.09 -2.18
CA ARG A 38 12.05 0.49 -3.03
C ARG A 38 12.37 0.41 -4.52
N SER A 39 13.63 0.60 -4.90
CA SER A 39 14.08 0.48 -6.29
C SER A 39 14.39 -0.95 -6.71
N ALA A 40 14.84 -1.80 -5.78
CA ALA A 40 15.31 -3.15 -6.08
C ALA A 40 14.18 -4.19 -6.08
N ILE A 41 13.18 -4.01 -5.21
CA ILE A 41 12.07 -4.96 -5.06
C ILE A 41 10.91 -4.56 -5.96
N THR A 42 10.60 -5.43 -6.91
CA THR A 42 9.35 -5.37 -7.68
C THR A 42 8.30 -6.20 -6.97
N VAL A 43 7.39 -5.55 -6.26
CA VAL A 43 6.16 -6.20 -5.77
C VAL A 43 5.21 -6.34 -6.95
N LYS A 44 4.57 -7.50 -7.09
CA LYS A 44 3.56 -7.74 -8.14
C LYS A 44 2.54 -6.61 -8.16
N ASP A 45 2.20 -6.15 -9.36
CA ASP A 45 1.20 -5.11 -9.55
C ASP A 45 -0.13 -5.59 -8.93
N PRO A 46 -0.71 -4.82 -8.00
CA PRO A 46 -1.88 -5.27 -7.28
C PRO A 46 -3.14 -5.46 -8.10
N LYS A 47 -3.18 -4.94 -9.34
CA LYS A 47 -4.24 -5.29 -10.31
C LYS A 47 -4.31 -6.79 -10.63
N TYR A 48 -3.26 -7.55 -10.29
CA TYR A 48 -3.20 -8.99 -10.44
C TYR A 48 -3.45 -9.75 -9.12
N PHE A 49 -3.67 -9.07 -8.00
CA PHE A 49 -4.14 -9.71 -6.78
C PHE A 49 -5.63 -9.99 -6.87
N LYS A 50 -6.10 -11.06 -6.20
CA LYS A 50 -7.53 -11.28 -5.99
C LYS A 50 -8.04 -10.20 -5.02
N SER A 51 -9.25 -9.68 -5.25
CA SER A 51 -9.78 -8.51 -4.50
C SER A 51 -9.85 -8.74 -2.97
N GLU A 52 -10.07 -9.98 -2.54
CA GLU A 52 -10.12 -10.39 -1.13
C GLU A 52 -8.78 -10.23 -0.41
N ASP A 53 -7.67 -10.50 -1.11
CA ASP A 53 -6.31 -10.33 -0.58
C ASP A 53 -5.94 -8.84 -0.50
N PHE A 54 -6.33 -8.09 -1.53
CA PHE A 54 -5.90 -6.71 -1.74
C PHE A 54 -6.29 -5.74 -0.61
N ASN A 55 -7.56 -5.75 -0.20
CA ASN A 55 -8.08 -4.83 0.81
C ASN A 55 -7.60 -5.21 2.22
N VAL A 56 -7.46 -6.50 2.50
CA VAL A 56 -7.07 -6.98 3.84
C VAL A 56 -5.63 -6.61 4.15
N TYR A 57 -4.70 -6.79 3.20
CA TYR A 57 -3.28 -6.65 3.51
C TYR A 57 -2.81 -5.21 3.66
N HIS A 58 -3.16 -4.31 2.73
CA HIS A 58 -2.68 -2.93 2.76
C HIS A 58 -3.38 -2.08 3.83
N MET A 59 -4.68 -2.29 4.05
CA MET A 59 -5.40 -1.59 5.12
C MET A 59 -4.95 -2.09 6.49
N THR A 60 -4.61 -3.37 6.65
CA THR A 60 -4.09 -3.87 7.93
C THR A 60 -2.71 -3.31 8.24
N LEU A 61 -1.81 -3.22 7.26
CA LEU A 61 -0.49 -2.59 7.44
C LEU A 61 -0.61 -1.14 7.91
N GLU A 62 -1.54 -0.38 7.35
CA GLU A 62 -1.76 1.02 7.72
C GLU A 62 -2.21 1.21 9.19
N LEU A 63 -2.70 0.15 9.82
CA LEU A 63 -3.08 0.13 11.24
C LEU A 63 -1.92 -0.21 12.18
N TRP A 64 -0.72 -0.53 11.67
CA TRP A 64 0.42 -0.81 12.54
C TRP A 64 0.87 0.49 13.26
N PRO A 65 1.36 0.38 14.51
CA PRO A 65 1.77 1.55 15.30
C PRO A 65 2.79 2.45 14.60
N GLU A 66 3.71 1.85 13.84
CA GLU A 66 4.76 2.55 13.09
C GLU A 66 4.19 3.45 11.98
N TYR A 67 3.02 3.11 11.46
CA TYR A 67 2.35 3.88 10.41
C TYR A 67 1.28 4.82 10.95
N THR A 68 1.22 5.11 12.26
CA THR A 68 0.18 5.97 12.86
C THR A 68 -0.05 7.27 12.09
N ASP A 69 1.03 7.98 11.75
CA ASP A 69 0.98 9.26 11.00
C ASP A 69 1.26 9.12 9.51
N HIS A 70 1.25 7.88 9.00
CA HIS A 70 1.45 7.57 7.60
C HIS A 70 0.17 7.00 7.00
N PHE A 71 -0.01 7.30 5.72
CA PHE A 71 -1.10 6.81 4.93
C PHE A 71 -0.61 6.15 3.66
N PHE A 72 -1.28 5.08 3.25
CA PHE A 72 -0.96 4.40 2.00
C PHE A 72 -1.54 5.16 0.81
N CYS A 73 -0.72 5.42 -0.21
CA CYS A 73 -1.17 5.90 -1.50
C CYS A 73 -1.35 4.71 -2.45
N PHE A 74 -2.56 4.52 -2.96
CA PHE A 74 -2.92 3.40 -3.84
C PHE A 74 -2.49 3.62 -5.31
N GLU A 75 -2.01 4.81 -5.66
CA GLU A 75 -1.44 5.10 -6.98
C GLU A 75 0.06 4.80 -7.05
N CYS A 76 0.83 5.34 -6.11
CA CYS A 76 2.29 5.13 -6.07
C CYS A 76 2.74 3.95 -5.20
N TRP A 77 1.83 3.34 -4.44
CA TRP A 77 2.08 2.18 -3.58
C TRP A 77 3.13 2.42 -2.49
N ILE A 78 3.05 3.60 -1.88
CA ILE A 78 4.00 4.07 -0.87
C ILE A 78 3.24 4.55 0.37
N PHE A 79 3.77 4.22 1.55
CA PHE A 79 3.37 4.88 2.80
C PHE A 79 4.04 6.24 2.88
N LEU A 80 3.22 7.29 2.94
CA LEU A 80 3.67 8.67 3.02
C LEU A 80 3.11 9.33 4.27
N PRO A 81 3.81 10.28 4.88
CA PRO A 81 3.26 11.08 5.97
C PRO A 81 1.95 11.79 5.57
N ALA A 82 1.12 12.10 6.56
CA ALA A 82 -0.19 12.72 6.36
C ALA A 82 -0.16 14.03 5.54
N ASP A 83 0.91 14.82 5.66
CA ASP A 83 1.10 16.09 4.94
C ASP A 83 1.27 15.92 3.42
N ASN A 84 1.48 14.70 2.94
CA ASN A 84 1.49 14.38 1.51
C ASN A 84 0.09 14.10 0.95
N PHE A 85 -0.96 14.22 1.76
CA PHE A 85 -2.36 14.01 1.35
C PHE A 85 -3.20 15.26 1.65
N THR A 86 -4.33 15.40 0.95
CA THR A 86 -5.34 16.38 1.37
C THR A 86 -6.18 15.80 2.51
N ASP A 87 -6.78 16.64 3.35
CA ASP A 87 -7.61 16.20 4.47
C ASP A 87 -8.71 15.20 4.03
N GLU A 88 -9.31 15.42 2.86
CA GLU A 88 -10.35 14.56 2.27
C GLU A 88 -9.86 13.15 1.94
N GLN A 89 -8.55 13.00 1.67
CA GLN A 89 -7.92 11.72 1.35
C GLN A 89 -7.58 10.92 2.61
N ILE A 90 -7.46 11.55 3.78
CA ILE A 90 -7.06 10.89 5.03
C ILE A 90 -8.12 10.92 6.14
N THR A 91 -9.25 11.56 5.88
CA THR A 91 -10.39 11.65 6.82
C THR A 91 -11.66 11.00 6.25
N GLY A 92 -12.68 10.85 7.11
CA GLY A 92 -14.00 10.35 6.71
C GLY A 92 -13.94 9.00 5.99
N LYS A 93 -14.57 8.93 4.81
CA LYS A 93 -14.64 7.71 3.99
C LYS A 93 -13.29 7.21 3.48
N CYS A 94 -12.30 8.08 3.32
CA CYS A 94 -10.97 7.72 2.86
C CYS A 94 -9.95 7.54 3.99
N GLY A 95 -10.35 7.79 5.25
CA GLY A 95 -9.49 7.52 6.42
C GLY A 95 -9.15 6.03 6.56
N LYS A 96 -8.24 5.68 7.48
CA LYS A 96 -7.68 4.31 7.62
C LYS A 96 -8.71 3.20 7.77
N LYS A 97 -9.85 3.52 8.40
CA LYS A 97 -10.99 2.59 8.62
C LYS A 97 -12.20 2.93 7.75
N GLY A 98 -12.05 3.88 6.83
CA GLY A 98 -13.12 4.32 5.94
C GLY A 98 -13.37 3.28 4.84
N TYR A 99 -14.63 3.13 4.44
CA TYR A 99 -15.05 2.17 3.40
C TYR A 99 -14.46 2.47 2.01
N ALA A 100 -13.92 3.67 1.81
CA ALA A 100 -13.28 4.13 0.59
C ALA A 100 -11.77 4.36 0.78
N ALA A 101 -11.15 3.80 1.82
CA ALA A 101 -9.70 3.94 2.08
C ALA A 101 -8.84 3.50 0.88
N SER A 102 -9.25 2.44 0.18
CA SER A 102 -8.57 1.94 -1.02
C SER A 102 -8.59 2.90 -2.22
N ARG A 103 -9.35 4.01 -2.14
CA ARG A 103 -9.39 5.06 -3.15
C ARG A 103 -8.40 6.20 -2.89
N ARG A 104 -7.54 6.06 -1.86
CA ARG A 104 -6.65 7.13 -1.42
C ARG A 104 -5.46 7.33 -2.35
N PHE A 105 -5.17 8.59 -2.66
CA PHE A 105 -3.96 8.99 -3.37
C PHE A 105 -3.31 10.23 -2.76
N CYS A 106 -1.99 10.36 -2.89
CA CYS A 106 -1.23 11.50 -2.39
C CYS A 106 -1.30 12.70 -3.35
N ILE A 107 -0.99 13.89 -2.85
CA ILE A 107 -0.99 15.16 -3.61
C ILE A 107 -0.11 15.05 -4.86
N ALA A 108 1.08 14.43 -4.74
CA ALA A 108 1.98 14.25 -5.87
C ALA A 108 1.37 13.37 -6.98
N CYS A 109 0.66 12.30 -6.62
CA CYS A 109 -0.03 11.46 -7.61
C CYS A 109 -1.21 12.22 -8.24
N GLY A 110 -1.98 12.95 -7.42
CA GLY A 110 -3.09 13.78 -7.92
C GLY A 110 -2.65 14.93 -8.84
N THR A 111 -1.40 15.39 -8.73
CA THR A 111 -0.85 16.50 -9.54
C THR A 111 -0.06 16.05 -10.77
N ASN A 112 0.67 14.93 -10.71
CA ASN A 112 1.54 14.45 -11.79
C ASN A 112 0.85 13.57 -12.84
N GLY A 113 -0.35 13.04 -12.58
CA GLY A 113 -0.94 12.05 -13.48
C GLY A 113 -2.45 11.92 -13.33
N GLY A 114 -3.18 12.39 -14.33
CA GLY A 114 -4.59 12.10 -14.53
C GLY A 114 -4.84 10.62 -14.89
N THR A 115 -4.61 9.72 -13.95
CA THR A 115 -5.13 8.34 -13.97
C THR A 115 -6.07 8.15 -12.80
N TYR A 116 -7.17 8.91 -12.83
CA TYR A 116 -8.45 8.30 -12.51
C TYR A 116 -8.56 7.12 -13.50
N HIS A 117 -8.52 5.89 -12.99
CA HIS A 117 -9.19 4.77 -13.65
C HIS A 117 -10.56 4.65 -13.02
N PRO A 118 -11.53 5.40 -13.52
CA PRO A 118 -12.88 5.05 -13.22
C PRO A 118 -13.34 4.01 -14.22
N TYR A 119 -14.31 3.23 -13.79
CA TYR A 119 -15.21 2.62 -14.74
C TYR A 119 -14.59 1.49 -15.58
N GLU A 120 -14.38 0.35 -14.94
CA GLU A 120 -15.31 -0.72 -15.31
C GLU A 120 -16.62 -0.43 -14.58
N ASN A 121 -17.49 0.29 -15.29
CA ASN A 121 -18.77 0.86 -14.87
C ASN A 121 -19.85 -0.22 -14.69
N ALA A 122 -19.55 -1.36 -14.05
CA ALA A 122 -20.50 -2.47 -13.99
C ALA A 122 -20.32 -3.48 -12.84
N LEU A 123 -19.47 -3.22 -11.85
CA LEU A 123 -19.53 -3.98 -10.60
C LEU A 123 -19.99 -3.03 -9.50
N GLU A 124 -21.31 -2.86 -9.53
CA GLU A 124 -22.19 -2.59 -8.41
C GLU A 124 -21.52 -2.03 -7.16
N ASP A 125 -22.01 -0.85 -6.77
CA ASP A 125 -22.06 -0.30 -5.40
C ASP A 125 -22.49 -1.32 -4.31
N ASP A 126 -22.64 -2.61 -4.62
CA ASP A 126 -23.12 -3.67 -3.74
C ASP A 126 -21.96 -4.41 -3.03
N GLN A 127 -20.86 -4.80 -3.68
CA GLN A 127 -19.92 -5.72 -3.01
C GLN A 127 -19.00 -5.08 -1.95
N MET A 128 -18.49 -3.86 -2.17
CA MET A 128 -17.64 -3.18 -1.15
C MET A 128 -18.46 -2.53 -0.04
N THR A 129 -19.70 -2.11 -0.32
CA THR A 129 -20.60 -1.54 0.69
C THR A 129 -21.14 -2.61 1.64
N TYR A 130 -21.23 -3.87 1.18
CA TYR A 130 -21.71 -5.00 1.97
C TYR A 130 -20.84 -5.32 3.20
N TYR A 131 -19.51 -5.21 3.07
CA TYR A 131 -18.58 -5.56 4.15
C TYR A 131 -18.40 -4.45 5.21
N TYR A 132 -18.59 -3.18 4.85
CA TYR A 132 -18.40 -2.05 5.78
C TYR A 132 -19.68 -1.56 6.47
N ARG A 133 -20.87 -2.07 6.10
CA ARG A 133 -22.14 -1.66 6.73
C ARG A 133 -22.58 -2.57 7.89
N ARG A 134 -21.76 -3.54 8.30
CA ARG A 134 -22.07 -4.50 9.40
C ARG A 134 -20.98 -4.61 10.49
N GLY A 135 -20.09 -3.62 10.60
CA GLY A 135 -19.17 -3.47 11.74
C GLY A 135 -19.67 -2.43 12.72
#